data_AF-A0A9Y1I472-F1
#
_entry.id   AF-A0A9Y1I472-F1
#
_cell.length_a   1.000
_cell.length_b   1.000
_cell.length_c   1.000
_cell.angle_alpha   90.00
_cell.angle_beta   90.00
_cell.angle_gamma   90.00
#
_symmetry.space_group_name_H-M   'P 1'
#
loop_
_entity.id
_entity.type
_entity.pdbx_description
1 polymer ?
#
loop_
_entity_poly.entity_id
_entity_poly.type
_entity_poly.pdbx_seq_one_letter_code
_entity_poly.pdbx_strand_id
1 'polypeptide(L)' 'MQKLGFNNFSEMLNGRLAMIGFISALLTEALTGKGVLHFLGLF' A
#
# COMPACT_ATOMS: atom_id res chain seq x y z
N MET A 1 13.02 -27.65 8.55
CA MET A 1 14.02 -26.65 9.01
C MET A 1 14.82 -26.22 7.79
N GLN A 2 14.69 -25.01 7.21
CA GLN A 2 15.13 -23.72 7.76
C GLN A 2 14.24 -22.52 7.31
N LYS A 3 13.87 -21.71 8.31
CA LYS A 3 13.69 -20.24 8.32
C LYS A 3 12.57 -19.58 7.50
N LEU A 4 11.55 -19.17 8.26
CA LEU A 4 10.94 -17.83 8.28
C LEU A 4 11.98 -16.74 7.94
N GLY A 5 12.31 -16.55 6.66
CA GLY A 5 13.34 -15.62 6.22
C GLY A 5 13.12 -15.30 4.76
N PHE A 6 12.34 -14.25 4.52
CA PHE A 6 12.19 -13.50 3.27
C PHE A 6 12.70 -14.23 2.01
N ASN A 7 11.86 -15.11 1.46
CA ASN A 7 12.07 -15.63 0.11
C ASN A 7 12.04 -14.41 -0.83
N ASN A 8 12.99 -14.28 -1.77
CA ASN A 8 13.04 -13.16 -2.74
C ASN A 8 11.67 -12.92 -3.41
N PHE A 9 10.90 -13.98 -3.62
CA PHE A 9 9.52 -13.92 -4.09
C PHE A 9 8.59 -13.07 -3.18
N SER A 10 8.70 -13.22 -1.86
CA SER A 10 7.93 -12.46 -0.87
C SER A 10 8.34 -10.98 -0.84
N GLU A 11 9.61 -10.66 -1.08
CA GLU A 11 10.08 -9.27 -1.21
C GLU A 11 9.54 -8.62 -2.49
N MET A 12 9.56 -9.34 -3.61
CA MET A 12 8.96 -8.86 -4.87
C MET A 12 7.44 -8.70 -4.76
N LEU A 13 6.76 -9.61 -4.05
CA LEU A 13 5.32 -9.50 -3.81
C LEU A 13 4.99 -8.32 -2.90
N ASN A 14 5.71 -8.13 -1.79
CA ASN A 14 5.51 -6.98 -0.91
C ASN A 14 5.83 -5.65 -1.62
N GLY A 15 6.88 -5.61 -2.45
CA GLY A 15 7.23 -4.43 -3.24
C GLY A 15 6.12 -4.04 -4.23
N ARG A 16 5.53 -5.02 -4.94
CA ARG A 16 4.42 -4.75 -5.87
C ARG A 16 3.14 -4.34 -5.14
N LEU A 17 2.82 -5.00 -4.02
CA LEU A 17 1.68 -4.63 -3.19
C LEU A 17 1.83 -3.22 -2.62
N ALA A 18 3.04 -2.82 -2.22
CA ALA A 18 3.33 -1.47 -1.76
C ALA A 18 3.17 -0.42 -2.87
N MET A 19 3.66 -0.70 -4.08
CA MET A 19 3.45 0.21 -5.23
C MET A 19 1.97 0.37 -5.58
N ILE A 20 1.20 -0.72 -5.57
CA ILE A 20 -0.25 -0.68 -5.82
C ILE A 20 -0.97 0.06 -4.70
N GLY A 21 -0.61 -0.20 -3.43
CA GLY A 21 -1.16 0.50 -2.27
C GLY A 21 -0.90 2.01 -2.33
N PHE A 22 0.31 2.42 -2.70
CA PHE A 22 0.67 3.82 -2.86
C PHE A 22 -0.07 4.49 -4.01
N ILE A 23 -0.17 3.83 -5.17
CA ILE A 23 -0.93 4.35 -6.33
C ILE A 23 -2.41 4.45 -5.98
N SER A 24 -2.98 3.44 -5.30
CA SER A 24 -4.38 3.46 -4.90
C SER A 24 -4.66 4.58 -3.91
N ALA A 25 -3.76 4.82 -2.95
CA ALA A 25 -3.86 5.94 -2.02
C ALA A 25 -3.86 7.27 -2.78
N LEU A 26 -2.87 7.49 -3.65
CA LEU A 26 -2.77 8.72 -4.45
C LEU A 26 -3.97 8.92 -5.38
N LEU A 27 -4.51 7.85 -5.97
CA LEU A 27 -5.71 7.90 -6.80
C LEU A 27 -6.95 8.25 -5.97
N THR A 28 -7.08 7.67 -4.78
CA THR A 28 -8.15 8.00 -3.83
C THR A 28 -8.08 9.47 -3.40
N GLU A 29 -6.89 10.02 -3.17
CA GLU A 29 -6.68 11.44 -2.89
C GLU A 29 -7.07 12.33 -4.07
N ALA A 30 -6.67 11.95 -5.30
CA ALA A 30 -6.96 12.70 -6.51
C ALA A 30 -8.45 12.71 -6.88
N LEU A 31 -9.14 11.57 -6.74
CA LEU A 31 -10.57 11.43 -7.05
C LEU A 31 -11.46 12.11 -6.01
N THR A 32 -11.06 12.10 -4.74
CA THR A 32 -11.87 12.65 -3.64
C THR A 32 -11.54 14.13 -3.38
N GLY A 33 -10.37 14.61 -3.82
CA GLY A 33 -9.90 15.98 -3.56
C GLY A 33 -9.66 16.28 -2.06
N LYS A 34 -9.80 15.26 -1.20
CA LYS A 34 -9.63 15.29 0.25
C LYS A 34 -8.76 14.08 0.56
N GLY A 35 -7.56 14.32 1.10
CA GLY A 35 -6.52 13.30 1.29
C GLY A 35 -6.99 12.09 2.09
N VAL A 36 -6.16 11.04 2.15
CA VAL A 36 -6.46 9.74 2.83
C VAL A 36 -7.01 9.89 4.25
N LEU A 37 -6.70 11.03 4.91
CA LEU A 37 -7.21 11.47 6.20
C LEU A 37 -8.75 11.62 6.28
N HIS A 38 -9.44 11.96 5.19
CA HIS A 38 -10.91 12.10 5.17
C HIS A 38 -11.61 10.73 5.09
N PHE A 39 -11.01 9.74 4.42
CA PHE A 39 -11.52 8.37 4.44
C PHE A 39 -11.36 7.70 5.81
N LEU A 40 -10.37 8.14 6.60
CA LEU A 40 -10.15 7.71 7.99
C LEU A 40 -11.06 8.42 9.01
N GLY A 41 -11.99 9.28 8.58
CA GLY A 41 -12.97 9.94 9.45
C GLY A 41 -12.44 11.09 10.31
N LEU A 42 -11.31 11.70 9.94
CA LEU A 42 -10.72 12.83 10.67
C LEU A 42 -11.25 14.21 10.28
N PHE A 43 -12.39 14.28 9.57
CA PHE A 43 -13.25 15.47 9.44
C PHE A 43 -14.70 15.05 9.18
#